data_AF-A0A9D6NKY3-F1
#
_entry.id   AF-A0A9D6NKY3-F1
#
_cell.length_a   1.000
_cell.length_b   1.000
_cell.length_c   1.000
_cell.angle_alpha   90.00
_cell.angle_beta   90.00
_cell.angle_gamma   90.00
#
_symmetry.space_group_name_H-M   'P 1'
#
loop_
_entity.id
_entity.type
_entity.pdbx_description
1 polymer ?
#
loop_
_entity_poly.entity_id
_entity_poly.type
_entity_poly.pdbx_seq_one_letter_code
_entity_poly.pdbx_strand_id
1 'polypeptide(L)' 'MVGATLVAPSAGELIHEIVLAMERGLKPTHLSTAIHVYPTLALGLRRAADNYTLKHLVREW' A
#
# COMPACT_ATOMS: atom_id res chain seq x y z
N MET A 1 -4.72 6.03 7.14
CA MET A 1 -5.18 4.71 6.64
C MET A 1 -6.10 4.12 7.70
N VAL A 2 -7.27 3.61 7.34
CA VAL A 2 -8.26 3.11 8.33
C VAL A 2 -8.33 1.58 8.41
N GLY A 3 -7.74 0.88 7.44
CA GLY A 3 -7.69 -0.58 7.34
C GLY A 3 -7.29 -1.01 5.92
N ALA A 4 -6.98 -2.29 5.75
CA ALA A 4 -6.84 -2.91 4.43
C ALA A 4 -7.27 -4.39 4.47
N THR A 5 -7.66 -4.90 3.31
CA THR A 5 -7.97 -6.32 3.11
C THR A 5 -7.10 -6.84 1.98
N LEU A 6 -6.41 -7.95 2.21
CA LEU A 6 -5.47 -8.54 1.25
C LEU A 6 -5.81 -10.01 1.00
N VAL A 7 -5.89 -10.38 -0.28
CA VAL A 7 -6.02 -11.77 -0.72
C VAL A 7 -4.92 -12.04 -1.74
N ALA A 8 -3.95 -12.86 -1.37
CA ALA A 8 -2.79 -13.22 -2.16
C ALA A 8 -2.11 -14.48 -1.58
N PRO A 9 -1.25 -15.17 -2.35
CA PRO A 9 -0.29 -16.10 -1.76
C PRO A 9 0.53 -15.40 -0.68
N SER A 10 0.72 -16.06 0.47
CA SER A 10 1.46 -15.49 1.61
C SER A 10 0.90 -14.15 2.12
N ALA A 11 -0.43 -13.92 2.04
CA ALA A 11 -1.05 -12.67 2.52
C ALA A 11 -0.72 -12.34 3.99
N GLY A 12 -0.58 -13.35 4.85
CA GLY A 12 -0.15 -13.16 6.25
C GLY A 12 1.26 -12.57 6.37
N GLU A 13 2.15 -12.89 5.44
CA GLU A 13 3.51 -12.32 5.37
C GLU A 13 3.54 -10.98 4.65
N LEU A 14 2.51 -10.58 3.92
CA LEU A 14 2.48 -9.29 3.23
C LEU A 14 1.77 -8.21 4.06
N ILE A 15 0.80 -8.59 4.88
CA ILE A 15 -0.03 -7.65 5.63
C ILE A 15 0.76 -6.85 6.65
N HIS A 16 1.94 -7.33 7.10
CA HIS A 16 2.77 -6.64 8.09
C HIS A 16 3.18 -5.23 7.65
N GLU A 17 3.38 -5.00 6.34
CA GLU A 17 3.75 -3.68 5.81
C GLU A 17 2.61 -2.67 6.04
N ILE A 18 1.36 -3.11 5.79
CA ILE A 18 0.17 -2.31 6.06
C ILE A 18 -0.02 -2.10 7.57
N VAL A 19 0.16 -3.14 8.37
CA VAL A 19 0.04 -3.06 9.84
C VAL A 19 1.01 -2.02 10.39
N LEU A 20 2.28 -2.07 10.00
CA LEU A 20 3.29 -1.09 10.41
C LEU A 20 2.91 0.33 9.96
N ALA A 21 2.47 0.48 8.71
CA ALA A 21 2.04 1.77 8.21
C ALA A 21 0.81 2.31 8.95
N MET A 22 -0.12 1.45 9.39
CA MET A 22 -1.27 1.84 10.22
C MET A 22 -0.83 2.26 11.62
N GLU A 23 0.02 1.46 12.26
CA GLU A 23 0.55 1.72 13.60
C GLU A 23 1.29 3.06 13.67
N ARG A 24 2.02 3.40 12.61
CA ARG A 24 2.74 4.67 12.47
C ARG A 24 1.90 5.82 11.93
N GLY A 25 0.59 5.61 11.70
CA GLY A 25 -0.31 6.66 11.20
C GLY A 25 0.04 7.18 9.79
N LEU A 26 0.71 6.36 8.96
CA LEU A 26 1.13 6.77 7.62
C LEU A 26 -0.06 6.91 6.67
N LYS A 27 0.09 7.84 5.72
CA LYS A 27 -0.85 8.00 4.58
C LYS A 27 -0.55 6.97 3.49
N PRO A 28 -1.54 6.52 2.69
CA PRO A 28 -1.32 5.60 1.58
C PRO A 28 -0.25 6.06 0.57
N THR A 29 -0.08 7.38 0.40
CA THR A 29 0.99 7.97 -0.42
C THR A 29 2.40 7.53 -0.01
N HIS A 30 2.62 7.19 1.26
CA HIS A 30 3.92 6.68 1.74
C HIS A 30 4.19 5.25 1.24
N LEU A 31 3.16 4.40 1.17
CA LEU A 31 3.28 3.06 0.57
C LEU A 31 3.51 3.14 -0.95
N SER A 32 2.86 4.09 -1.63
CA SER A 32 3.07 4.34 -3.06
C SER A 32 4.53 4.72 -3.39
N THR A 33 5.14 5.53 -2.53
CA THR A 33 6.50 6.08 -2.73
C THR A 33 7.61 5.25 -2.10
N ALA A 34 7.28 4.30 -1.21
CA ALA A 34 8.25 3.40 -0.60
C ALA A 34 8.87 2.44 -1.63
N ILE A 35 10.13 2.07 -1.40
CA ILE A 35 10.84 1.10 -2.25
C ILE A 35 10.30 -0.30 -1.94
N HIS A 36 9.73 -0.93 -2.97
CA HIS A 36 9.29 -2.32 -2.92
C HIS A 36 10.23 -3.17 -3.77
N VAL A 37 10.67 -4.30 -3.22
CA VAL A 37 11.61 -5.19 -3.89
C VAL A 37 10.97 -5.85 -5.13
N TYR A 38 11.67 -5.81 -6.25
CA TYR A 38 11.29 -6.53 -7.47
C TYR A 38 12.00 -7.88 -7.55
N PRO A 39 11.34 -8.98 -7.97
CA PRO A 39 9.94 -9.12 -8.36
C PRO A 39 9.08 -9.79 -7.25
N THR A 40 8.70 -9.05 -6.20
CA THR A 40 7.92 -9.63 -5.08
C THR A 40 6.43 -9.27 -5.13
N LEU A 41 5.61 -10.01 -4.38
CA LEU A 41 4.18 -9.73 -4.20
C LEU A 41 3.92 -8.38 -3.50
N ALA A 42 4.90 -7.83 -2.76
CA ALA A 42 4.80 -6.51 -2.15
C ALA A 42 4.54 -5.41 -3.19
N LEU A 43 4.98 -5.59 -4.45
CA LEU A 43 4.63 -4.68 -5.55
C LEU A 43 3.11 -4.52 -5.74
N GLY A 44 2.30 -5.50 -5.32
CA GLY A 44 0.85 -5.39 -5.27
C GLY A 44 0.37 -4.31 -4.29
N LEU A 45 1.00 -4.19 -3.12
CA LEU A 45 0.70 -3.16 -2.12
C LEU A 45 1.04 -1.77 -2.65
N ARG A 46 2.23 -1.61 -3.24
CA ARG A 46 2.62 -0.37 -3.94
C ARG A 46 1.58 0.05 -4.98
N ARG A 47 1.19 -0.86 -5.88
CA ARG A 47 0.20 -0.56 -6.93
C ARG A 47 -1.17 -0.19 -6.37
N ALA A 48 -1.61 -0.86 -5.30
CA ALA A 48 -2.87 -0.51 -4.64
C ALA A 48 -2.81 0.91 -4.05
N ALA A 49 -1.69 1.27 -3.42
CA ALA A 49 -1.43 2.61 -2.89
C ALA A 49 -1.30 3.68 -3.98
N ASP A 50 -0.62 3.36 -5.10
CA ASP A 50 -0.52 4.22 -6.29
C ASP A 50 -1.92 4.55 -6.82
N ASN A 51 -2.76 3.53 -7.01
CA ASN A 51 -4.13 3.69 -7.51
C ASN A 51 -4.99 4.58 -6.60
N TYR A 52 -4.85 4.45 -5.28
CA TYR A 52 -5.52 5.35 -4.34
C TYR A 52 -5.01 6.79 -4.50
N THR A 53 -3.68 6.96 -4.51
CA THR A 53 -3.03 8.27 -4.60
C THR A 53 -3.41 9.01 -5.88
N LEU A 54 -3.35 8.33 -7.03
CA LEU A 54 -3.71 8.89 -8.33
C LEU A 54 -5.17 9.34 -8.39
N LYS A 55 -6.10 8.54 -7.85
CA LYS A 55 -7.52 8.92 -7.78
C LYS A 55 -7.76 10.21 -6.98
N HIS A 56 -6.96 10.43 -5.93
CA HIS A 56 -7.08 11.63 -5.11
C HIS A 56 -6.41 12.86 -5.74
N LEU A 57 -5.29 12.67 -6.46
CA LEU A 57 -4.63 13.74 -7.22
C LEU A 57 -5.48 14.25 -8.40
N VAL A 58 -6.07 13.33 -9.17
CA VAL A 58 -6.86 13.70 -10.36
C VAL A 58 -8.18 14.38 -9.99
N ARG A 59 -8.72 14.14 -8.79
CA ARG A 59 -9.96 14.78 -8.33
C ARG A 59 -9.78 16.27 -8.01
N GLU A 60 -8.55 16.74 -7.81
CA GLU A 60 -8.23 18.14 -7.49
C GLU A 60 -7.91 18.99 -8.73
N TRP A 61 -7.95 18.40 -9.93
CA TRP A 61 -7.82 19.06 -11.24
C TRP A 61 -9.18 19.23 -11.92
#